data_AF-A0A3M1G1B9-F1
#
_entry.id   AF-A0A3M1G1B9-F1
#
_cell.length_a   1.000
_cell.length_b   1.000
_cell.length_c   1.000
_cell.angle_alpha   90.00
_cell.angle_beta   90.00
_cell.angle_gamma   90.00
#
_symmetry.space_group_name_H-M   'P 1'
#
loop_
_entity.id
_entity.type
_entity.pdbx_description
1 polymer ?
#
loop_
_entity_poly.entity_id
_entity_poly.type
_entity_poly.pdbx_seq_one_letter_code
_entity_poly.pdbx_strand_id
1 'polypeptide(L)' 'MARPLRIEFPGAVYHITSRGNAKQSIYIEDEDFKEF' A
#
# COMPACT_ATOMS: atom_id res chain seq x y z
N MET A 1 -0.33 -17.64 -2.51
CA MET A 1 -0.08 -17.22 -3.91
C MET A 1 1.22 -16.42 -3.91
N ALA A 2 2.17 -16.77 -4.79
CA ALA A 2 3.43 -16.02 -4.87
C ALA A 2 3.15 -14.60 -5.37
N ARG A 3 3.75 -13.61 -4.72
CA ARG A 3 3.66 -12.20 -5.17
C ARG A 3 4.57 -12.06 -6.39
N PRO A 4 4.12 -11.46 -7.51
CA PRO A 4 4.99 -11.18 -8.64
C PRO A 4 6.22 -10.37 -8.19
N LEU A 5 7.36 -10.59 -8.85
CA LEU A 5 8.55 -9.77 -8.65
C LEU A 5 8.22 -8.31 -8.93
N ARG A 6 8.56 -7.43 -7.98
CA ARG A 6 8.48 -5.98 -8.19
C ARG A 6 9.67 -5.59 -9.05
N ILE A 7 9.38 -5.00 -10.20
CA ILE A 7 10.41 -4.53 -11.13
C ILE A 7 10.83 -3.14 -10.66
N GLU A 8 12.13 -2.92 -10.49
CA GLU A 8 12.72 -1.68 -10.01
C GLU A 8 13.62 -1.06 -11.10
N PHE A 9 13.46 0.24 -11.32
CA PHE A 9 14.20 1.05 -12.28
C PHE A 9 14.68 2.35 -11.63
N PRO A 10 15.93 2.81 -11.89
CA PRO A 10 16.43 4.08 -11.39
C PRO A 10 15.57 5.27 -11.84
N GLY A 11 15.18 6.13 -10.90
CA GLY A 11 14.42 7.36 -11.17
C GLY A 11 12.94 7.16 -11.51
N ALA A 12 12.43 5.92 -11.50
CA ALA A 12 11.02 5.67 -11.75
C ALA A 12 10.14 6.10 -10.56
N VAL A 13 8.94 6.59 -10.87
CA VAL A 13 7.90 6.91 -9.90
C VAL A 13 6.88 5.78 -9.89
N TYR A 14 6.56 5.27 -8.70
CA TYR A 14 5.62 4.17 -8.51
C TYR A 14 4.41 4.65 -7.72
N HIS A 15 3.21 4.27 -8.18
CA HIS A 15 2.00 4.40 -7.38
C HIS A 15 1.87 3.14 -6.50
N ILE A 16 2.02 3.31 -5.19
CA ILE A 16 1.85 2.24 -4.20
C ILE A 16 0.54 2.46 -3.47
N THR A 17 -0.30 1.42 -3.39
CA THR A 17 -1.54 1.44 -2.61
C THR A 17 -1.54 0.31 -1.59
N SER A 18 -1.95 0.61 -0.36
CA SER A 18 -2.22 -0.38 0.68
C SER A 18 -3.72 -0.64 0.76
N ARG A 19 -4.13 -1.91 0.82
CA ARG A 19 -5.54 -2.30 0.94
C ARG A 19 -5.68 -3.52 1.85
N GLY A 20 -6.69 -3.50 2.71
CA GLY A 20 -7.01 -4.61 3.59
C GLY A 20 -7.58 -5.81 2.85
N ASN A 21 -7.35 -6.99 3.40
CA ASN A 21 -7.99 -8.20 2.90
C ASN A 21 -9.52 -7.99 2.90
N ALA A 22 -10.21 -8.44 1.85
CA ALA A 22 -11.66 -8.30 1.74
C ALA A 22 -12.23 -6.87 2.00
N LYS A 23 -11.46 -5.80 1.72
CA LYS A 23 -11.83 -4.40 2.05
C LYS A 23 -11.93 -4.08 3.55
N GLN A 24 -11.29 -4.89 4.40
CA GLN A 24 -11.20 -4.59 5.82
C GLN A 24 -10.40 -3.30 6.06
N SER A 25 -10.69 -2.64 7.18
CA SER A 25 -9.90 -1.51 7.68
C SER A 25 -8.45 -1.95 7.89
N ILE A 26 -7.51 -1.14 7.40
CA ILE A 26 -6.07 -1.32 7.63
C ILE A 26 -5.51 -0.38 8.70
N TYR A 27 -6.31 0.62 9.08
CA TYR A 27 -6.07 1.54 10.16
C TYR A 27 -6.96 1.16 11.35
N ILE A 28 -6.48 1.42 12.56
CA ILE A 28 -7.20 1.13 13.80
C ILE A 28 -8.15 2.28 14.09
N GLU A 29 -7.68 3.52 13.91
CA GLU A 29 -8.43 4.76 14.13
C GLU A 29 -8.28 5.69 12.93
N ASP A 30 -9.19 6.67 12.81
CA ASP A 30 -9.15 7.63 11.69
C ASP A 30 -7.93 8.55 11.80
N GLU A 31 -7.44 8.78 13.02
CA GLU A 31 -6.24 9.53 13.34
C GLU A 31 -4.98 8.96 12.70
N ASP A 32 -4.92 7.64 12.48
CA ASP A 32 -3.73 6.95 11.97
C ASP A 32 -3.31 7.42 10.57
N PHE A 33 -4.23 8.03 9.80
CA PHE A 33 -3.96 8.50 8.44
C PHE A 33 -4.09 10.02 8.27
N LYS A 34 -4.33 10.79 9.33
CA LYS A 34 -4.60 12.25 9.20
C LYS A 34 -3.40 13.07 8.74
N GLU A 35 -2.18 12.57 8.94
CA GLU A 35 -0.94 13.29 8.63
C GLU A 35 -0.25 12.82 7.33
N PHE A 36 -0.88 11.91 6.57
CA PHE A 36 -0.32 11.30 5.36
C PHE A 36 -0.97 11.81 4.07
#